data_AF-A0A7C2GEE1-F1
#
_entry.id   AF-A0A7C2GEE1-F1
#
_cell.length_a   1.000
_cell.length_b   1.000
_cell.length_c   1.000
_cell.angle_alpha   90.00
_cell.angle_beta   90.00
_cell.angle_gamma   90.00
#
_symmetry.space_group_name_H-M   'P 1'
#
loop_
_entity.id
_entity.type
_entity.pdbx_description
1 polymer ?
#
loop_
_entity_poly.entity_id
_entity_poly.type
_entity_poly.pdbx_seq_one_letter_code
_entity_poly.pdbx_strand_id
1 'polypeptide(L)'
;MPALEFFKDKERGVLDPKIFERAREVAEELANGKLKSSQFRNYFAELRALENRFERERKGDEALAFAKLVPQLELLKAKLFYNTRSQGPLKDAKKFVDFMEEALEAGKRSPKDFEAMMKYVEAVLAYFYASGK
;
A
#
# COMPACT_ATOMS: atom_id res chain seq x y z
N MET A 1 14.57 -7.95 -5.82
CA MET A 1 14.49 -7.80 -4.36
C MET A 1 13.62 -8.92 -3.82
N PRO A 2 13.87 -9.44 -2.61
CA PRO A 2 12.97 -10.42 -2.00
C PRO A 2 11.56 -9.83 -1.89
N ALA A 3 10.54 -10.69 -1.99
CA ALA A 3 9.16 -10.29 -1.87
C ALA A 3 8.88 -9.66 -0.49
N LEU A 4 8.06 -8.61 -0.43
CA LEU A 4 7.63 -8.01 0.83
C LEU A 4 6.83 -9.03 1.64
N GLU A 5 7.29 -9.33 2.85
CA GLU A 5 6.64 -10.20 3.82
C GLU A 5 6.30 -9.37 5.06
N PHE A 6 5.05 -9.46 5.53
CA PHE A 6 4.58 -8.66 6.67
C PHE A 6 4.69 -9.40 8.01
N PHE A 7 4.74 -10.73 7.98
CA PHE A 7 4.58 -11.56 9.16
C PHE A 7 5.88 -12.28 9.50
N LYS A 8 6.27 -12.22 10.77
CA LYS A 8 7.27 -13.13 11.34
C LYS A 8 6.67 -14.50 11.63
N ASP A 9 5.38 -14.52 11.99
CA ASP A 9 4.58 -15.74 12.18
C ASP A 9 3.16 -15.47 11.66
N LYS A 10 2.86 -16.02 10.47
CA LYS A 10 1.59 -15.77 9.78
C LYS A 10 0.42 -16.54 10.40
N GLU A 11 0.69 -17.71 10.98
CA GLU A 11 -0.34 -18.52 11.64
C GLU A 11 -0.88 -17.80 12.86
N ARG A 12 0.03 -17.27 13.69
CA ARG A 12 -0.30 -16.51 14.89
C ARG A 12 -0.63 -15.04 14.62
N GLY A 13 -0.50 -14.58 13.37
CA GLY A 13 -0.78 -13.20 12.98
C GLY A 13 0.22 -12.18 13.54
N VAL A 14 1.44 -12.60 13.86
CA VAL A 14 2.49 -11.75 14.42
C VAL A 14 3.20 -11.01 13.29
N LEU A 15 2.94 -9.70 13.20
CA LEU A 15 3.66 -8.80 12.29
C LEU A 15 5.14 -8.74 12.64
N ASP A 16 6.00 -8.65 11.64
CA ASP A 16 7.43 -8.41 11.85
C ASP A 16 7.65 -6.92 12.14
N PRO A 17 8.11 -6.52 13.35
CA PRO A 17 8.38 -5.11 13.66
C PRO A 17 9.37 -4.45 12.69
N LYS A 18 10.29 -5.22 12.08
CA LYS A 18 11.27 -4.70 11.12
C LYS A 18 10.62 -4.10 9.88
N ILE A 19 9.41 -4.52 9.54
CA ILE A 19 8.68 -3.93 8.41
C ILE A 19 8.32 -2.47 8.68
N PHE A 20 8.06 -2.11 9.94
CA PHE A 20 7.75 -0.73 10.33
C PHE A 20 9.01 0.13 10.49
N GLU A 21 10.17 -0.48 10.75
CA GLU A 21 11.46 0.20 10.61
C GLU A 21 11.73 0.54 9.15
N ARG A 22 11.53 -0.42 8.23
CA ARG A 22 11.60 -0.21 6.77
C ARG A 22 10.63 0.89 6.30
N ALA A 23 9.48 1.03 6.94
CA ALA A 23 8.50 2.06 6.57
C ALA A 23 9.08 3.48 6.69
N ARG A 24 9.94 3.73 7.69
CA ARG A 24 10.62 5.01 7.86
C ARG A 24 11.64 5.26 6.74
N GLU A 25 12.46 4.27 6.43
CA GLU A 25 13.47 4.37 5.35
C GLU A 25 12.80 4.67 4.00
N VAL A 26 11.72 3.93 3.68
CA VAL A 26 10.93 4.17 2.46
C VAL A 26 10.37 5.58 2.46
N ALA A 27 9.79 6.04 3.57
CA ALA A 27 9.25 7.40 3.66
C ALA A 27 10.31 8.48 3.42
N GLU A 28 11.53 8.31 3.94
CA GLU A 28 12.65 9.22 3.71
C GLU A 28 13.09 9.22 2.24
N GLU A 29 13.15 8.06 1.58
CA GLU A 29 13.40 7.97 0.13
C GLU A 29 12.32 8.69 -0.69
N LEU A 30 11.05 8.53 -0.30
CA LEU A 30 9.93 9.19 -0.97
C LEU A 30 9.95 10.71 -0.79
N ALA A 31 10.31 11.19 0.41
CA ALA A 31 10.40 12.62 0.74
C ALA A 31 11.52 13.33 -0.04
N ASN A 32 12.63 12.63 -0.32
CA ASN A 32 13.71 13.12 -1.17
C ASN A 32 13.37 13.11 -2.67
N GLY A 33 12.25 12.50 -3.06
CA GLY A 33 11.78 12.42 -4.43
C GLY A 33 10.93 13.61 -4.88
N LYS A 34 10.30 13.47 -6.06
CA LYS A 34 9.36 14.48 -6.61
C LYS A 34 7.89 14.16 -6.29
N LEU A 35 7.63 13.31 -5.29
CA LEU A 35 6.29 12.94 -4.88
C LEU A 35 5.62 14.09 -4.13
N LYS A 36 4.46 14.55 -4.60
CA LYS A 36 3.65 15.54 -3.87
C LYS A 36 2.82 14.84 -2.80
N SER A 37 2.65 15.46 -1.63
CA SER A 37 1.85 14.88 -0.54
C SER A 37 0.39 14.63 -0.93
N SER A 38 -0.19 15.45 -1.82
CA SER A 38 -1.52 15.22 -2.36
C SER A 38 -1.61 13.95 -3.19
N GLN A 39 -0.56 13.57 -3.92
CA GLN A 39 -0.54 12.35 -4.73
C GLN A 39 -0.59 11.11 -3.83
N PHE A 40 0.25 11.08 -2.81
CA PHE A 40 0.24 9.98 -1.84
C PHE A 40 -1.10 9.93 -1.09
N ARG A 41 -1.60 11.07 -0.60
CA ARG A 41 -2.91 11.14 0.09
C ARG A 41 -4.05 10.60 -0.75
N ASN A 42 -4.13 10.99 -2.02
CA ASN A 42 -5.21 10.57 -2.90
C ASN A 42 -5.19 9.06 -3.14
N TYR A 43 -4.01 8.48 -3.35
CA TYR A 43 -3.85 7.03 -3.45
C TYR A 43 -4.25 6.30 -2.17
N PHE A 44 -3.81 6.79 -1.00
CA PHE A 44 -4.18 6.19 0.27
C PHE A 44 -5.68 6.32 0.57
N ALA A 45 -6.32 7.42 0.16
CA ALA A 45 -7.76 7.58 0.28
C ALA A 45 -8.53 6.55 -0.57
N GLU A 46 -8.07 6.24 -1.79
CA GLU A 46 -8.64 5.14 -2.60
C GLU A 46 -8.47 3.78 -1.90
N LEU A 47 -7.30 3.51 -1.32
CA LEU A 47 -7.06 2.28 -0.54
C LEU A 47 -7.98 2.20 0.70
N ARG A 48 -8.11 3.28 1.47
CA ARG A 48 -9.02 3.35 2.63
C ARG A 48 -10.47 3.10 2.24
N ALA A 49 -10.90 3.59 1.07
CA ALA A 49 -12.25 3.32 0.56
C ALA A 49 -12.46 1.83 0.22
N LEU A 50 -11.43 1.15 -0.31
CA LEU A 50 -11.46 -0.29 -0.56
C LEU A 50 -11.46 -1.09 0.74
N GLU A 51 -10.63 -0.71 1.71
CA GLU A 51 -10.59 -1.32 3.04
C GLU A 51 -11.96 -1.20 3.75
N ASN A 52 -12.56 -0.01 3.79
CA ASN A 52 -13.88 0.19 4.37
C ASN A 52 -14.97 -0.66 3.70
N ARG A 53 -14.86 -0.90 2.39
CA ARG A 53 -15.76 -1.81 1.67
C ARG A 53 -15.53 -3.25 2.06
N PHE A 54 -14.28 -3.69 2.08
CA PHE A 54 -13.88 -5.04 2.49
C PHE A 54 -14.36 -5.33 3.93
N GLU A 55 -14.12 -4.42 4.88
CA GLU A 55 -14.55 -4.56 6.28
C GLU A 55 -16.07 -4.68 6.45
N ARG A 56 -16.85 -4.04 5.57
CA ARG A 56 -18.31 -4.20 5.56
C ARG A 56 -18.73 -5.55 4.98
N GLU A 57 -18.11 -5.97 3.88
CA GLU A 57 -18.49 -7.18 3.13
C GLU A 57 -18.02 -8.47 3.83
N ARG A 58 -16.84 -8.46 4.48
CA ARG A 58 -16.26 -9.63 5.15
C ARG A 58 -17.09 -10.17 6.32
N LYS A 59 -17.98 -9.33 6.89
CA LYS A 59 -18.90 -9.74 7.97
C LYS A 59 -19.90 -10.81 7.52
N GLY A 60 -20.18 -10.89 6.21
CA GLY A 60 -21.01 -11.94 5.64
C GLY A 60 -20.18 -13.13 5.17
N ASP A 61 -19.23 -12.87 4.27
CA ASP A 61 -18.35 -13.89 3.68
C ASP A 61 -16.99 -13.25 3.37
N GLU A 62 -16.00 -13.52 4.22
CA GLU A 62 -14.64 -12.98 4.08
C GLU A 62 -13.96 -13.46 2.79
N ALA A 63 -14.16 -14.72 2.39
CA ALA A 63 -13.54 -15.28 1.20
C ALA A 63 -14.09 -14.61 -0.06
N LEU A 64 -15.42 -14.45 -0.14
CA LEU A 64 -16.05 -13.74 -1.26
C LEU A 64 -15.71 -12.24 -1.27
N ALA A 65 -15.69 -11.59 -0.11
CA ALA A 65 -15.29 -10.18 0.00
C ALA A 65 -13.85 -9.96 -0.47
N PHE A 66 -12.93 -10.85 -0.10
CA PHE A 66 -11.54 -10.78 -0.54
C PHE A 66 -11.40 -11.05 -2.04
N ALA A 67 -12.12 -12.05 -2.57
CA ALA A 67 -12.13 -12.34 -4.01
C ALA A 67 -12.63 -11.14 -4.83
N LYS A 68 -13.56 -10.33 -4.31
CA LYS A 68 -14.02 -9.07 -4.92
C LYS A 68 -13.01 -7.93 -4.79
N LEU A 69 -12.25 -7.88 -3.69
CA LEU A 69 -11.23 -6.88 -3.43
C LEU A 69 -10.05 -7.00 -4.38
N VAL A 70 -9.57 -8.22 -4.64
CA VAL A 70 -8.34 -8.45 -5.43
C VAL A 70 -8.38 -7.77 -6.81
N PRO A 71 -9.43 -7.90 -7.65
CA PRO A 71 -9.53 -7.17 -8.92
C PRO A 71 -9.51 -5.64 -8.77
N GLN A 72 -10.02 -5.10 -7.66
CA GLN A 72 -9.96 -3.66 -7.39
C GLN A 72 -8.54 -3.19 -7.07
N LEU A 73 -7.76 -4.01 -6.35
CA LEU A 73 -6.34 -3.77 -6.11
C LEU A 73 -5.53 -3.83 -7.41
N GLU A 74 -5.85 -4.77 -8.31
CA GLU A 74 -5.23 -4.83 -9.65
C GLU A 74 -5.58 -3.60 -10.49
N LEU A 75 -6.82 -3.13 -10.45
CA LEU A 75 -7.23 -1.91 -11.14
C LEU A 75 -6.49 -0.69 -10.58
N LEU A 76 -6.30 -0.62 -9.25
CA LEU A 76 -5.53 0.45 -8.61
C LEU A 76 -4.04 0.40 -9.03
N LYS A 77 -3.46 -0.80 -9.14
CA LYS A 77 -2.12 -1.01 -9.71
C LYS A 77 -2.05 -0.54 -11.16
N ALA A 78 -3.03 -0.88 -12.00
CA ALA A 78 -3.07 -0.41 -13.38
C ALA A 78 -3.15 1.13 -13.48
N LYS A 79 -3.97 1.77 -12.63
CA LYS A 79 -4.03 3.24 -12.52
C LYS A 79 -2.68 3.85 -12.11
N LEU A 80 -1.98 3.21 -11.16
CA LEU A 80 -0.63 3.59 -10.73
C LEU A 80 0.33 3.69 -11.91
N PHE A 81 0.40 2.65 -12.74
CA PHE A 81 1.22 2.65 -13.95
C PHE A 81 0.75 3.65 -15.00
N TYR A 82 -0.57 3.76 -15.23
CA TYR A 82 -1.08 4.75 -16.17
C TYR A 82 -0.67 6.18 -15.79
N ASN A 83 -0.60 6.47 -14.49
CA ASN A 83 -0.20 7.76 -13.96
C ASN A 83 1.30 8.07 -14.11
N THR A 84 2.13 7.12 -14.55
CA THR A 84 3.57 7.33 -14.83
C THR A 84 3.86 7.79 -16.26
N ARG A 85 2.84 7.84 -17.13
CA ARG A 85 2.98 8.37 -18.50
C ARG A 85 3.61 9.78 -18.51
N SER A 86 4.13 10.22 -19.65
CA SER A 86 4.88 11.50 -19.76
C SER A 86 4.13 12.75 -19.24
N GLN A 87 2.81 12.78 -19.36
CA GLN A 87 1.93 13.84 -18.84
C GLN A 87 1.17 13.43 -17.57
N GLY A 88 1.54 12.31 -16.97
CA GLY A 88 0.92 11.75 -15.79
C GLY A 88 1.43 12.38 -14.49
N PRO A 89 0.64 12.35 -13.41
CA PRO A 89 1.02 12.94 -12.14
C PRO A 89 2.25 12.25 -11.51
N LEU A 90 2.48 10.97 -11.79
CA LEU A 90 3.55 10.17 -11.18
C LEU A 90 4.76 9.98 -12.11
N LYS A 91 4.88 10.76 -13.19
CA LYS A 91 5.95 10.61 -14.20
C LYS A 91 7.38 10.59 -13.61
N ASP A 92 7.61 11.35 -12.54
CA ASP A 92 8.90 11.46 -11.86
C ASP A 92 8.91 10.79 -10.47
N ALA A 93 7.86 10.03 -10.14
CA ALA A 93 7.65 9.45 -8.81
C ALA A 93 7.95 7.94 -8.78
N LYS A 94 9.02 7.50 -9.46
CA LYS A 94 9.35 6.07 -9.63
C LYS A 94 9.40 5.30 -8.31
N LYS A 95 10.08 5.83 -7.29
CA LYS A 95 10.19 5.19 -5.97
C LYS A 95 8.83 4.96 -5.30
N PHE A 96 7.90 5.90 -5.47
CA PHE A 96 6.53 5.75 -4.96
C PHE A 96 5.78 4.64 -5.69
N VAL A 97 5.94 4.57 -7.01
CA VAL A 97 5.31 3.54 -7.85
C VAL A 97 5.84 2.16 -7.47
N ASP A 98 7.16 2.00 -7.37
CA ASP A 98 7.80 0.74 -6.99
C ASP A 98 7.34 0.28 -5.59
N PHE A 99 7.29 1.20 -4.62
CA PHE A 99 6.78 0.94 -3.27
C PHE A 99 5.31 0.49 -3.28
N MET A 100 4.44 1.22 -3.97
CA MET A 100 3.01 0.90 -4.02
C MET A 100 2.75 -0.41 -4.76
N GLU A 101 3.50 -0.69 -5.82
CA GLU A 101 3.44 -1.98 -6.51
C GLU A 101 3.82 -3.13 -5.57
N GLU A 102 4.97 -3.03 -4.89
CA GLU A 102 5.44 -4.06 -3.94
C GLU A 102 4.42 -4.29 -2.83
N ALA A 103 3.86 -3.22 -2.27
CA ALA A 103 2.83 -3.29 -1.25
C ALA A 103 1.55 -3.98 -1.76
N LEU A 104 1.05 -3.59 -2.94
CA LEU A 104 -0.15 -4.17 -3.54
C LEU A 104 0.03 -5.66 -3.87
N GLU A 105 1.20 -6.06 -4.39
CA GLU A 105 1.50 -7.47 -4.65
C GLU A 105 1.51 -8.32 -3.38
N ALA A 106 2.02 -7.78 -2.28
CA ALA A 106 2.00 -8.46 -1.00
C ALA A 106 0.57 -8.52 -0.41
N GLY A 107 -0.17 -7.42 -0.46
CA GLY A 107 -1.52 -7.34 0.11
C GLY A 107 -2.57 -8.23 -0.56
N LYS A 108 -2.41 -8.53 -1.86
CA LYS A 108 -3.35 -9.40 -2.60
C LYS A 108 -3.28 -10.89 -2.23
N ARG A 109 -2.32 -11.32 -1.40
CA ARG A 109 -2.09 -12.75 -1.10
C ARG A 109 -3.13 -13.37 -0.16
N SER A 110 -3.63 -12.60 0.80
CA SER A 110 -4.70 -13.03 1.71
C SER A 110 -5.35 -11.84 2.42
N PRO A 111 -6.52 -12.01 3.06
CA PRO A 111 -7.12 -10.98 3.91
C PRO A 111 -6.15 -10.41 4.96
N LYS A 112 -5.38 -11.29 5.63
CA LYS A 112 -4.38 -10.90 6.62
C LYS A 112 -3.26 -10.05 6.01
N ASP A 113 -2.80 -10.41 4.81
CA ASP A 113 -1.76 -9.64 4.12
C ASP A 113 -2.28 -8.26 3.69
N PHE A 114 -3.55 -8.16 3.26
CA PHE A 114 -4.17 -6.88 2.93
C PHE A 114 -4.25 -5.94 4.15
N GLU A 115 -4.70 -6.45 5.29
CA GLU A 115 -4.72 -5.66 6.53
C GLU A 115 -3.31 -5.21 6.97
N ALA A 116 -2.32 -6.10 6.83
CA ALA A 116 -0.94 -5.78 7.15
C ALA A 116 -0.36 -4.72 6.18
N MET A 117 -0.66 -4.85 4.89
CA MET A 117 -0.33 -3.86 3.87
C MET A 117 -0.92 -2.49 4.21
N MET A 118 -2.19 -2.41 4.62
CA MET A 118 -2.83 -1.15 4.99
C MET A 118 -2.09 -0.44 6.13
N LYS A 119 -1.71 -1.18 7.18
CA LYS A 119 -0.91 -0.66 8.30
C LYS A 119 0.48 -0.19 7.85
N TYR A 120 1.14 -0.95 6.98
CA TYR A 120 2.45 -0.60 6.45
C TYR A 120 2.41 0.68 5.60
N VAL A 121 1.45 0.77 4.66
CA VAL A 121 1.27 1.96 3.82
C VAL A 121 0.92 3.19 4.66
N GLU A 122 0.09 3.03 5.68
CA GLU A 122 -0.22 4.11 6.63
C GLU A 122 1.01 4.57 7.41
N ALA A 123 1.87 3.65 7.87
CA ALA A 123 3.11 3.99 8.56
C ALA A 123 4.07 4.78 7.65
N VAL A 124 4.24 4.34 6.39
CA VAL A 124 5.04 5.07 5.39
C VAL A 124 4.46 6.46 5.15
N LEU A 125 3.14 6.58 5.02
CA LEU A 125 2.47 7.86 4.83
C LEU A 125 2.72 8.80 6.03
N ALA A 126 2.58 8.30 7.25
CA ALA A 126 2.77 9.06 8.47
C ALA A 126 4.20 9.59 8.59
N TYR A 127 5.21 8.73 8.36
CA TYR A 127 6.61 9.16 8.33
C TYR A 127 6.88 10.15 7.20
N PHE A 128 6.33 9.93 6.00
CA PHE A 128 6.52 10.82 4.85
C PHE A 128 6.00 12.24 5.15
N TYR A 129 4.88 12.35 5.85
CA TYR A 129 4.38 13.65 6.32
C TYR A 129 5.23 14.27 7.43
N ALA A 130 5.83 13.46 8.31
CA ALA A 130 6.70 13.95 9.37
C ALA A 130 8.02 14.51 8.80
N SER A 131 8.56 13.89 7.75
CA SER A 131 9.81 14.29 7.08
C SER A 131 9.65 15.52 6.16
N GLY A 132 8.41 15.91 5.83
CA GLY A 132 8.11 17.11 5.03
C GLY A 132 8.00 18.41 5.84
N LYS A 133 8.40 18.38 7.13
CA LYS A 133 8.52 19.57 8.00
C LYS A 133 9.97 20.04 8.09
#